data_AF-A0A258ERV9-F1
#
_entry.id   AF-A0A258ERV9-F1
#
_cell.length_a   1.000
_cell.length_b   1.000
_cell.length_c   1.000
_cell.angle_alpha   90.00
_cell.angle_beta   90.00
_cell.angle_gamma   90.00
#
_symmetry.space_group_name_H-M   'P 1'
#
loop_
_entity.id
_entity.type
_entity.pdbx_description
1 polymer ?
#
loop_
_entity_poly.entity_id
_entity_poly.type
_entity_poly.pdbx_seq_one_letter_code
_entity_poly.pdbx_strand_id
1 'polypeptide(L)'
;FGILFGFVYLGYFLVEFGDPFYRVASINAGHYISEFTYADKGIGAILRRISYLPILTFVERGYWLWIVFAIPGIWVTWKEKIKTGLEFSLATACLMLGFWLMTSTLDFYNPIYLNPRHLIILVPVLAYLITLGWGKWETDSDLFKMLFGLIFLGIGISFFQSDWKMAAFQGVFLLWLTWKKMPLKNLALVVLLLAPALFSIYYQSQIKAYPTLIESLTNTFQNTDNQTPILTNNFLYFSREVLFPRDSTSQKRILPIEKLDSLRPHLADQFEVFIYEYYRHAYPKEQVDVEALELYLEANFDLVEESKKDLIWLRSFVRK
;
A
#
# COMPACT_ATOMS: atom_id res chain seq x y z
N PHE A 1 -15.71 28.90 6.48
CA PHE A 1 -15.75 27.87 5.42
C PHE A 1 -15.82 26.44 5.97
N GLY A 2 -14.89 25.99 6.83
CA GLY A 2 -14.90 24.61 7.34
C GLY A 2 -16.20 24.19 8.07
N ILE A 3 -16.76 25.07 8.90
CA ILE A 3 -18.01 24.81 9.63
C ILE A 3 -19.19 24.64 8.66
N LEU A 4 -19.31 25.54 7.67
CA LEU A 4 -20.36 25.47 6.65
C LEU A 4 -20.27 24.15 5.86
N PHE A 5 -19.05 23.76 5.47
CA PHE A 5 -18.81 22.50 4.78
C PHE A 5 -19.18 21.30 5.66
N GLY A 6 -18.87 21.35 6.96
CA GLY A 6 -19.30 20.35 7.94
C GLY A 6 -20.81 20.20 8.01
N PHE A 7 -21.56 21.32 8.03
CA PHE A 7 -23.03 21.27 8.01
C PHE A 7 -23.59 20.70 6.71
N VAL A 8 -23.03 21.07 5.56
CA VAL A 8 -23.44 20.50 4.26
C VAL A 8 -23.18 19.00 4.22
N TYR A 9 -22.02 18.55 4.70
CA TYR A 9 -21.65 17.14 4.79
C TYR A 9 -22.62 16.34 5.68
N LEU A 10 -22.88 16.82 6.90
CA LEU A 10 -23.81 16.15 7.82
C LEU A 10 -25.25 16.17 7.29
N GLY A 11 -25.66 17.29 6.66
CA GLY A 11 -26.98 17.43 6.04
C GLY A 11 -27.20 16.45 4.89
N TYR A 12 -26.19 16.23 4.04
CA TYR A 12 -26.24 15.23 2.97
C TYR A 12 -26.53 13.82 3.53
N PHE A 13 -25.79 13.41 4.57
CA PHE A 13 -25.99 12.07 5.17
C PHE A 13 -27.34 11.95 5.90
N LEU A 14 -27.83 13.03 6.51
CA LEU A 14 -29.16 13.07 7.11
C LEU A 14 -30.27 12.87 6.06
N VAL A 15 -30.15 13.50 4.88
CA VAL A 15 -31.16 13.40 3.82
C VAL A 15 -31.14 12.03 3.14
N GLU A 16 -29.96 11.52 2.79
CA GLU A 16 -29.83 10.26 2.03
C GLU A 16 -30.00 9.00 2.91
N PHE A 17 -29.56 9.05 4.17
CA PHE A 17 -29.47 7.86 5.02
C PHE A 17 -30.23 7.99 6.35
N GLY A 18 -30.86 9.13 6.64
CA GLY A 18 -31.60 9.37 7.88
C GLY A 18 -30.74 9.57 9.13
N ASP A 19 -29.41 9.51 8.99
CA ASP A 19 -28.45 9.66 10.09
C ASP A 19 -27.28 10.57 9.65
N PRO A 20 -27.07 11.75 10.29
CA PRO A 20 -25.96 12.63 9.95
C PRO A 20 -24.58 12.00 10.23
N PHE A 21 -24.54 10.98 11.10
CA PHE A 21 -23.36 10.20 11.44
C PHE A 21 -23.36 8.82 10.78
N TYR A 22 -24.16 8.60 9.74
CA TYR A 22 -24.26 7.31 9.03
C TYR A 22 -22.89 6.72 8.67
N ARG A 23 -21.92 7.55 8.27
CA ARG A 23 -20.54 7.07 8.00
C ARG A 23 -19.82 6.54 9.23
N VAL A 24 -20.00 7.16 10.40
CA VAL A 24 -19.41 6.68 11.66
C VAL A 24 -20.07 5.35 12.04
N ALA A 25 -21.40 5.28 11.96
CA ALA A 25 -22.15 4.05 12.21
C ALA A 25 -21.75 2.93 11.23
N SER A 26 -21.61 3.24 9.94
CA SER A 26 -21.18 2.30 8.90
C SER A 26 -19.74 1.80 9.10
N ILE A 27 -18.82 2.65 9.55
CA ILE A 27 -17.45 2.24 9.91
C ILE A 27 -17.48 1.36 11.17
N ASN A 28 -18.30 1.71 12.17
CA ASN A 28 -18.46 0.93 13.40
C ASN A 28 -19.18 -0.41 13.18
N ALA A 29 -20.07 -0.49 12.17
CA ALA A 29 -20.77 -1.71 11.79
C ALA A 29 -19.97 -2.57 10.80
N GLY A 30 -19.08 -1.97 10.01
CA GLY A 30 -18.21 -2.63 9.04
C GLY A 30 -17.05 -3.44 9.64
N HIS A 31 -17.17 -3.85 10.90
CA HIS A 31 -16.23 -4.78 11.55
C HIS A 31 -16.39 -6.17 10.96
N TYR A 32 -15.76 -6.38 9.81
CA TYR A 32 -15.55 -7.72 9.31
C TYR A 32 -14.47 -8.39 10.16
N ILE A 33 -14.77 -9.59 10.65
CA ILE A 33 -13.78 -10.52 11.20
C ILE A 33 -12.80 -10.81 10.07
N SER A 34 -11.65 -10.14 10.10
CA SER A 34 -10.57 -10.32 9.14
C SER A 34 -9.31 -10.67 9.92
N GLU A 35 -8.29 -11.22 9.25
CA GLU A 35 -6.96 -11.44 9.84
C GLU A 35 -6.33 -10.16 10.43
N PHE A 36 -6.90 -8.99 10.15
CA PHE A 36 -6.46 -7.67 10.62
C PHE A 36 -7.27 -7.14 11.80
N THR A 37 -8.29 -7.87 12.25
CA THR A 37 -9.10 -7.53 13.41
C THR A 37 -8.36 -7.96 14.68
N TYR A 38 -8.17 -7.04 15.63
CA TYR A 38 -7.48 -7.32 16.90
C TYR A 38 -8.44 -7.71 18.02
N ALA A 39 -9.76 -7.64 17.78
CA ALA A 39 -10.79 -8.10 18.71
C ALA A 39 -10.62 -9.58 19.07
N ASP A 40 -10.24 -10.42 18.11
CA ASP A 40 -10.02 -11.86 18.30
C ASP A 40 -8.57 -12.20 18.69
N LYS A 41 -7.69 -11.19 18.78
CA LYS A 41 -6.27 -11.37 19.11
C LYS A 41 -6.05 -11.09 20.59
N GLY A 42 -5.27 -11.95 21.26
CA GLY A 42 -4.97 -11.78 22.68
C GLY A 42 -4.27 -10.45 23.00
N ILE A 43 -4.36 -10.02 24.26
CA ILE A 43 -3.82 -8.75 24.79
C ILE A 43 -2.36 -8.50 24.35
N GLY A 44 -1.54 -9.55 24.23
CA GLY A 44 -0.17 -9.44 23.74
C GLY A 44 -0.06 -8.83 22.34
N ALA A 45 -0.99 -9.12 21.43
CA ALA A 45 -1.01 -8.54 20.09
C ALA A 45 -1.36 -7.04 20.13
N ILE A 46 -2.30 -6.66 21.01
CA ILE A 46 -2.68 -5.27 21.24
C ILE A 46 -1.49 -4.48 21.83
N LEU A 47 -0.80 -5.04 22.82
CA LEU A 47 0.38 -4.41 23.42
C LEU A 47 1.52 -4.25 22.40
N ARG A 48 1.78 -5.26 21.56
CA ARG A 48 2.76 -5.13 20.46
C ARG A 48 2.38 -4.01 19.49
N ARG A 49 1.09 -3.90 19.16
CA ARG A 49 0.56 -2.84 18.30
C ARG A 49 0.79 -1.47 18.89
N ILE A 50 0.54 -1.27 20.18
CA ILE A 50 0.67 0.03 20.85
C ILE A 50 2.11 0.31 21.30
N SER A 51 3.02 -0.66 21.35
CA SER A 51 4.38 -0.42 21.86
C SER A 51 5.38 -0.09 20.76
N TYR A 52 5.81 -1.08 20.00
CA TYR A 52 6.94 -0.93 19.07
C TYR A 52 6.55 -1.05 17.59
N LEU A 53 5.40 -1.66 17.26
CA LEU A 53 4.97 -1.79 15.87
C LEU A 53 4.83 -0.45 15.11
N PRO A 54 4.41 0.68 15.72
CA PRO A 54 4.36 1.97 15.03
C PRO A 54 5.77 2.45 14.64
N ILE A 55 6.75 2.27 15.53
CA ILE A 55 8.16 2.61 15.26
C ILE A 55 8.72 1.76 14.13
N LEU A 56 8.50 0.44 14.20
CA LEU A 56 8.87 -0.48 13.13
C LEU A 56 8.25 -0.08 11.79
N THR A 57 6.98 0.35 11.80
CA THR A 57 6.28 0.80 10.59
C THR A 57 6.86 2.10 10.04
N PHE A 58 7.23 3.07 10.89
CA PHE A 58 7.87 4.30 10.42
C PHE A 58 9.19 4.01 9.69
N VAL A 59 9.97 3.06 10.20
CA VAL A 59 11.25 2.64 9.62
C VAL A 59 11.02 1.88 8.31
N GLU A 60 10.23 0.81 8.34
CA GLU A 60 9.92 -0.04 7.17
C GLU A 60 9.35 0.75 5.99
N ARG A 61 8.57 1.81 6.28
CA ARG A 61 7.89 2.63 5.26
C ARG A 61 8.63 3.92 4.91
N GLY A 62 9.83 4.12 5.44
CA GLY A 62 10.68 5.28 5.12
C GLY A 62 10.23 6.61 5.73
N TYR A 63 9.22 6.63 6.61
CA TYR A 63 8.76 7.82 7.33
C TYR A 63 9.68 8.22 8.48
N TRP A 64 10.55 7.32 8.93
CA TRP A 64 11.51 7.59 9.99
C TRP A 64 12.38 8.80 9.69
N LEU A 65 12.93 8.91 8.48
CA LEU A 65 13.75 10.05 8.08
C LEU A 65 12.95 11.37 8.10
N TRP A 66 11.69 11.36 7.64
CA TRP A 66 10.82 12.54 7.71
C TRP A 66 10.62 13.01 9.15
N ILE A 67 10.35 12.08 10.07
CA ILE A 67 10.18 12.38 11.49
C ILE A 67 11.49 12.94 12.08
N VAL A 68 12.62 12.27 11.81
CA VAL A 68 13.93 12.67 12.34
C VAL A 68 14.34 14.05 11.85
N PHE A 69 14.22 14.33 10.55
CA PHE A 69 14.55 15.64 9.99
C PHE A 69 13.57 16.76 10.39
N ALA A 70 12.37 16.44 10.89
CA ALA A 70 11.44 17.43 11.42
C ALA A 70 11.83 17.94 12.83
N ILE A 71 12.62 17.18 13.59
CA ILE A 71 12.97 17.51 14.99
C ILE A 71 13.65 18.88 15.13
N PRO A 72 14.64 19.27 14.30
CA PRO A 72 15.23 20.60 14.37
C PRO A 72 14.19 21.72 14.21
N GLY A 73 13.17 21.51 13.37
CA GLY A 73 12.08 22.47 13.17
C GLY A 73 11.20 22.61 14.40
N ILE A 74 10.85 21.48 15.02
CA ILE A 74 10.13 21.47 16.30
C ILE A 74 10.95 22.20 17.36
N TRP A 75 12.23 21.84 17.52
CA TRP A 75 13.13 22.47 18.50
C TRP A 75 13.21 23.99 18.34
N VAL A 76 13.49 24.47 17.12
CA VAL A 76 13.62 25.89 16.80
C VAL A 76 12.33 26.63 17.11
N THR A 77 11.20 26.05 16.70
CA THR A 77 9.90 26.63 16.93
C THR A 77 9.62 26.79 18.44
N TRP A 78 9.88 25.76 19.23
CA TRP A 78 9.67 25.82 20.68
C TRP A 78 10.60 26.84 21.36
N LYS A 79 11.85 26.93 20.92
CA LYS A 79 12.84 27.87 21.46
C LYS A 79 12.54 29.33 21.09
N GLU A 80 12.20 29.58 19.83
CA GLU A 80 11.97 30.92 19.27
C GLU A 80 10.48 31.35 19.35
N LYS A 81 9.59 30.47 19.84
CA LYS A 81 8.14 30.67 19.98
C LYS A 81 7.44 31.11 18.68
N ILE A 82 7.83 30.50 17.57
CA ILE A 82 7.24 30.77 16.25
C ILE A 82 5.80 30.21 16.24
N LYS A 83 4.79 31.10 16.25
CA LYS A 83 3.37 30.72 16.36
C LYS A 83 2.95 29.63 15.38
N THR A 84 3.21 29.82 14.09
CA THR A 84 2.84 28.87 13.05
C THR A 84 3.53 27.52 13.23
N GLY A 85 4.83 27.50 13.50
CA GLY A 85 5.52 26.22 13.74
C GLY A 85 5.02 25.50 15.00
N LEU A 86 4.49 26.21 16.01
CA LEU A 86 3.94 25.56 17.21
C LEU A 86 2.66 24.82 16.85
N GLU A 87 1.80 25.44 16.02
CA GLU A 87 0.60 24.80 15.49
C GLU A 87 0.95 23.55 14.69
N PHE A 88 1.94 23.60 13.80
CA PHE A 88 2.39 22.43 13.03
C PHE A 88 3.08 21.37 13.91
N SER A 89 3.81 21.77 14.96
CA SER A 89 4.42 20.84 15.93
C SER A 89 3.34 20.11 16.73
N LEU A 90 2.32 20.83 17.19
CA LEU A 90 1.19 20.25 17.91
C LEU A 90 0.37 19.35 16.99
N ALA A 91 0.11 19.77 15.75
CA ALA A 91 -0.56 18.95 14.75
C ALA A 91 0.21 17.65 14.49
N THR A 92 1.54 17.71 14.37
CA THR A 92 2.39 16.50 14.24
C THR A 92 2.20 15.58 15.43
N ALA A 93 2.27 16.10 16.66
CA ALA A 93 2.08 15.30 17.86
C ALA A 93 0.69 14.64 17.91
N CYS A 94 -0.37 15.39 17.60
CA CYS A 94 -1.74 14.86 17.53
C CYS A 94 -1.91 13.78 16.46
N LEU A 95 -1.36 13.98 15.25
CA LEU A 95 -1.43 13.00 14.17
C LEU A 95 -0.61 11.74 14.49
N MET A 96 0.56 11.89 15.10
CA MET A 96 1.38 10.76 15.55
C MET A 96 0.66 9.95 16.63
N LEU A 97 0.05 10.61 17.62
CA LEU A 97 -0.78 9.95 18.63
C LEU A 97 -2.01 9.28 18.00
N GLY A 98 -2.65 9.95 17.03
CA GLY A 98 -3.76 9.40 16.27
C GLY A 98 -3.37 8.12 15.54
N PHE A 99 -2.24 8.10 14.83
CA PHE A 99 -1.71 6.90 14.19
C PHE A 99 -1.41 5.78 15.20
N TRP A 100 -0.85 6.15 16.36
CA TRP A 100 -0.49 5.21 17.42
C TRP A 100 -1.69 4.56 18.10
N LEU A 101 -2.79 5.32 18.24
CA LEU A 101 -3.97 4.93 19.02
C LEU A 101 -5.24 4.77 18.17
N MET A 102 -5.16 4.78 16.84
CA MET A 102 -6.34 4.63 15.97
C MET A 102 -7.09 3.32 16.28
N THR A 103 -8.41 3.42 16.39
CA THR A 103 -9.32 2.30 16.65
C THR A 103 -10.37 2.23 15.55
N SER A 104 -10.87 1.04 15.27
CA SER A 104 -11.90 0.79 14.26
C SER A 104 -13.32 0.81 14.84
N THR A 105 -13.51 0.55 16.14
CA THR A 105 -14.80 0.79 16.83
C THR A 105 -14.69 1.93 17.84
N LEU A 106 -15.84 2.50 18.19
CA LEU A 106 -15.99 3.36 19.37
C LEU A 106 -16.40 2.59 20.64
N ASP A 107 -16.99 1.40 20.48
CA ASP A 107 -17.53 0.61 21.60
C ASP A 107 -16.44 -0.05 22.45
N PHE A 108 -15.34 -0.46 21.81
CA PHE A 108 -14.17 -1.01 22.48
C PHE A 108 -12.89 -0.70 21.70
N TYR A 109 -11.75 -0.77 22.38
CA TYR A 109 -10.48 -0.50 21.72
C TYR A 109 -10.10 -1.65 20.78
N ASN A 110 -10.29 -1.44 19.47
CA ASN A 110 -9.90 -2.38 18.42
C ASN A 110 -8.88 -1.71 17.49
N PRO A 111 -7.57 -1.87 17.76
CA PRO A 111 -6.55 -1.16 17.01
C PRO A 111 -6.59 -1.53 15.52
N ILE A 112 -6.59 -0.51 14.66
CA ILE A 112 -6.51 -0.71 13.21
C ILE A 112 -5.12 -1.22 12.83
N TYR A 113 -5.04 -2.10 11.84
CA TYR A 113 -3.79 -2.47 11.18
C TYR A 113 -3.02 -1.25 10.66
N LEU A 114 -1.70 -1.26 10.83
CA LEU A 114 -0.82 -0.16 10.45
C LEU A 114 -0.59 -0.16 8.94
N ASN A 115 -1.49 0.50 8.19
CA ASN A 115 -1.33 0.68 6.76
C ASN A 115 -0.45 1.92 6.47
N PRO A 116 0.50 1.85 5.51
CA PRO A 116 1.31 3.00 5.11
C PRO A 116 0.49 4.21 4.66
N ARG A 117 -0.73 3.99 4.15
CA ARG A 117 -1.64 5.08 3.74
C ARG A 117 -2.02 6.00 4.89
N HIS A 118 -2.07 5.51 6.12
CA HIS A 118 -2.40 6.32 7.29
C HIS A 118 -1.30 7.34 7.62
N LEU A 119 -0.08 7.13 7.14
CA LEU A 119 1.07 8.01 7.37
C LEU A 119 1.13 9.19 6.40
N ILE A 120 0.42 9.12 5.26
CA ILE A 120 0.47 10.15 4.21
C ILE A 120 0.04 11.52 4.76
N ILE A 121 -0.88 11.55 5.72
CA ILE A 121 -1.35 12.80 6.35
C ILE A 121 -0.25 13.54 7.13
N LEU A 122 0.82 12.85 7.54
CA LEU A 122 1.95 13.46 8.23
C LEU A 122 2.85 14.27 7.28
N VAL A 123 2.89 13.91 5.98
CA VAL A 123 3.86 14.45 5.02
C VAL A 123 3.84 15.98 4.94
N PRO A 124 2.68 16.67 4.79
CA PRO A 124 2.68 18.13 4.68
C PRO A 124 3.19 18.84 5.94
N VAL A 125 2.80 18.32 7.11
CA VAL A 125 3.15 18.91 8.42
C VAL A 125 4.64 18.68 8.70
N LEU A 126 5.16 17.49 8.42
CA LEU A 126 6.57 17.17 8.56
C LEU A 126 7.42 17.98 7.56
N ALA A 127 7.01 18.11 6.29
CA ALA A 127 7.71 18.91 5.29
C ALA A 127 7.90 20.37 5.73
N TYR A 128 6.85 20.97 6.29
CA TYR A 128 6.89 22.31 6.84
C TYR A 128 7.90 22.43 7.98
N LEU A 129 7.87 21.50 8.95
CA LEU A 129 8.80 21.49 10.08
C LEU A 129 10.25 21.24 9.64
N ILE A 130 10.49 20.33 8.69
CA ILE A 130 11.82 20.09 8.10
C ILE A 130 12.37 21.39 7.50
N THR A 131 11.53 22.14 6.79
CA THR A 131 11.91 23.41 6.17
C THR A 131 12.27 24.47 7.22
N LEU A 132 11.48 24.60 8.29
CA LEU A 132 11.78 25.53 9.39
C LEU A 132 13.09 25.18 10.12
N GLY A 133 13.37 23.89 10.28
CA GLY A 133 14.57 23.40 10.95
C GLY A 133 15.79 23.26 10.05
N TRP A 134 15.66 23.57 8.76
CA TRP A 134 16.70 23.29 7.79
C TRP A 134 17.99 24.06 8.11
N GLY A 135 19.13 23.37 8.06
CA GLY A 135 20.46 23.95 8.34
C GLY A 135 20.80 24.17 9.82
N LYS A 136 19.82 24.19 10.74
CA LYS A 136 20.08 24.43 12.18
C LYS A 136 20.94 23.33 12.82
N TRP A 137 20.78 22.10 12.34
CA TRP A 137 21.58 20.95 12.73
C TRP A 137 23.03 21.00 12.22
N GLU A 138 23.36 21.87 11.27
CA GLU A 138 24.75 22.03 10.83
C GLU A 138 25.56 22.88 11.82
N THR A 139 24.90 23.89 12.40
CA THR A 139 25.47 24.84 13.37
C THR A 139 25.44 24.33 14.81
N ASP A 140 24.41 23.56 15.18
CA ASP A 140 24.22 23.04 16.54
C ASP A 140 24.73 21.60 16.66
N SER A 141 25.75 21.39 17.50
CA SER A 141 26.38 20.07 17.69
C SER A 141 25.46 19.04 18.36
N ASP A 142 24.54 19.49 19.20
CA ASP A 142 23.66 18.58 19.95
C ASP A 142 22.52 18.11 19.06
N LEU A 143 21.96 19.01 18.24
CA LEU A 143 21.02 18.61 17.18
C LEU A 143 21.67 17.66 16.18
N PHE A 144 22.93 17.90 15.79
CA PHE A 144 23.65 16.98 14.92
C PHE A 144 23.78 15.58 15.52
N LYS A 145 24.24 15.47 16.78
CA LYS A 145 24.40 14.19 17.48
C LYS A 145 23.07 13.45 17.62
N MET A 146 21.99 14.18 17.90
CA MET A 146 20.65 13.62 17.99
C MET A 146 20.17 13.06 16.65
N LEU A 147 20.29 13.82 15.55
CA LEU A 147 19.94 13.33 14.21
C LEU A 147 20.78 12.10 13.83
N PHE A 148 22.09 12.15 14.08
CA PHE A 148 22.99 11.05 13.83
C PHE A 148 22.56 9.79 14.59
N GLY A 149 22.30 9.92 15.90
CA GLY A 149 21.87 8.81 16.75
C GLY A 149 20.52 8.22 16.32
N LEU A 150 19.56 9.06 15.93
CA LEU A 150 18.24 8.60 15.49
C LEU A 150 18.28 7.92 14.12
N ILE A 151 19.06 8.43 13.16
CA ILE A 151 19.25 7.75 11.87
C ILE A 151 19.98 6.42 12.10
N PHE A 152 21.01 6.40 12.96
CA PHE A 152 21.71 5.17 13.31
C PHE A 152 20.78 4.14 13.98
N LEU A 153 19.88 4.58 14.87
CA LEU A 153 18.84 3.74 15.45
C LEU A 153 17.93 3.15 14.35
N GLY A 154 17.51 3.96 13.37
CA GLY A 154 16.69 3.49 12.26
C GLY A 154 17.39 2.47 11.35
N ILE A 155 18.71 2.58 11.17
CA ILE A 155 19.54 1.55 10.52
C ILE A 155 19.50 0.25 11.34
N GLY A 156 19.69 0.34 12.66
CA GLY A 156 19.62 -0.82 13.55
C GLY A 156 18.25 -1.52 13.51
N ILE A 157 17.17 -0.75 13.50
CA ILE A 157 15.81 -1.27 13.35
C ILE A 157 15.61 -1.94 11.99
N SER A 158 16.15 -1.36 10.91
CA SER A 158 16.05 -1.95 9.56
C SER A 158 16.76 -3.30 9.48
N PHE A 159 17.95 -3.43 10.10
CA PHE A 159 18.63 -4.71 10.23
C PHE A 159 17.85 -5.73 11.07
N PHE A 160 17.24 -5.29 12.17
CA PHE A 160 16.36 -6.15 12.98
C PHE A 160 15.17 -6.68 12.17
N GLN A 161 14.64 -5.88 11.23
CA GLN A 161 13.57 -6.29 10.30
C GLN A 161 14.07 -7.10 9.09
N SER A 162 15.38 -7.35 8.98
CA SER A 162 16.03 -7.96 7.81
C SER A 162 15.80 -7.18 6.50
N ASP A 163 15.51 -5.88 6.58
CA ASP A 163 15.38 -4.98 5.42
C ASP A 163 16.69 -4.26 5.13
N TRP A 164 17.56 -4.95 4.38
CA TRP A 164 18.86 -4.41 3.99
C TRP A 164 18.75 -3.20 3.05
N LYS A 165 17.67 -3.09 2.27
CA LYS A 165 17.47 -1.95 1.34
C LYS A 165 17.19 -0.69 2.14
N MET A 166 16.33 -0.79 3.15
CA MET A 166 16.03 0.33 4.05
C MET A 166 17.24 0.71 4.91
N ALA A 167 17.99 -0.30 5.40
CA ALA A 167 19.22 -0.06 6.16
C ALA A 167 20.26 0.71 5.32
N ALA A 168 20.47 0.29 4.07
CA ALA A 168 21.37 0.96 3.13
C ALA A 168 20.89 2.39 2.82
N PHE A 169 19.59 2.57 2.57
CA PHE A 169 19.00 3.89 2.30
C PHE A 169 19.24 4.87 3.45
N GLN A 170 18.96 4.46 4.69
CA GLN A 170 19.24 5.28 5.87
C GLN A 170 20.74 5.50 6.09
N GLY A 171 21.57 4.50 5.79
CA GLY A 171 23.03 4.61 5.83
C GLY A 171 23.57 5.69 4.88
N VAL A 172 23.01 5.79 3.67
CA VAL A 172 23.39 6.86 2.73
C VAL A 172 22.98 8.24 3.26
N PHE A 173 21.81 8.36 3.91
CA PHE A 173 21.42 9.60 4.59
C PHE A 173 22.35 9.96 5.76
N LEU A 174 22.80 8.97 6.54
CA LEU A 174 23.76 9.17 7.62
C LEU A 174 25.10 9.68 7.08
N LEU A 175 25.61 9.07 5.99
CA LEU A 175 26.84 9.53 5.32
C LEU A 175 26.68 10.96 4.78
N TRP A 176 25.58 11.23 4.09
CA TRP A 176 25.25 12.58 3.60
C TRP A 176 25.20 13.62 4.73
N LEU A 177 24.66 13.26 5.90
CA LEU A 177 24.60 14.12 7.08
C LEU A 177 26.02 14.59 7.50
N THR A 178 27.03 13.73 7.37
CA THR A 178 28.42 14.04 7.77
C THR A 178 29.16 14.97 6.80
N TRP A 179 28.68 15.12 5.56
CA TRP A 179 29.33 15.93 4.52
C TRP A 179 29.03 17.43 4.67
N LYS A 180 29.54 18.08 5.71
CA LYS A 180 29.25 19.50 6.01
C LYS A 180 29.78 20.50 4.96
N LYS A 181 30.91 20.22 4.29
CA LYS A 181 31.61 21.20 3.43
C LYS A 181 31.60 20.87 1.92
N MET A 182 30.76 19.95 1.47
CA MET A 182 30.74 19.53 0.07
C MET A 182 29.95 20.53 -0.79
N PRO A 183 30.52 21.11 -1.86
CA PRO A 183 29.87 22.16 -2.66
C PRO A 183 28.60 21.67 -3.39
N LEU A 184 28.49 20.36 -3.63
CA LEU A 184 27.34 19.73 -4.29
C LEU A 184 26.42 18.96 -3.33
N LYS A 185 26.49 19.24 -2.01
CA LYS A 185 25.70 18.52 -0.99
C LYS A 185 24.20 18.51 -1.28
N ASN A 186 23.65 19.66 -1.68
CA ASN A 186 22.22 19.80 -1.99
C ASN A 186 21.84 19.05 -3.27
N LEU A 187 22.72 19.07 -4.29
CA LEU A 187 22.52 18.29 -5.50
C LEU A 187 22.52 16.78 -5.20
N ALA A 188 23.45 16.32 -4.36
CA ALA A 188 23.50 14.94 -3.91
C ALA A 188 22.23 14.53 -3.16
N LEU A 189 21.66 15.42 -2.32
CA LEU A 189 20.37 15.18 -1.65
C LEU A 189 19.22 15.05 -2.66
N VAL A 190 19.17 15.92 -3.66
CA VAL A 190 18.13 15.84 -4.72
C VAL A 190 18.22 14.50 -5.45
N VAL A 191 19.42 14.08 -5.83
CA VAL A 191 19.64 12.77 -6.46
C VAL A 191 19.24 11.64 -5.51
N LEU A 192 19.60 11.72 -4.24
CA LEU A 192 19.26 10.72 -3.21
C LEU A 192 17.74 10.56 -3.02
N LEU A 193 16.99 11.65 -3.13
CA LEU A 193 15.53 11.65 -3.00
C LEU A 193 14.82 11.21 -4.29
N LEU A 194 15.31 11.62 -5.46
CA LEU A 194 14.66 11.34 -6.74
C LEU A 194 15.02 9.97 -7.31
N ALA A 195 16.26 9.50 -7.12
CA ALA A 195 16.71 8.24 -7.72
C ALA A 195 15.86 7.02 -7.29
N PRO A 196 15.51 6.84 -6.00
CA PRO A 196 14.64 5.73 -5.60
C PRO A 196 13.25 5.83 -6.23
N ALA A 197 12.69 7.04 -6.34
CA ALA A 197 11.38 7.25 -6.96
C ALA A 197 11.40 6.90 -8.46
N LEU A 198 12.39 7.39 -9.20
CA LEU A 198 12.55 7.09 -10.63
C LEU A 198 12.84 5.61 -10.88
N PHE A 199 13.71 5.00 -10.07
CA PHE A 199 14.01 3.58 -10.16
C PHE A 199 12.79 2.73 -9.81
N SER A 200 11.93 3.18 -8.88
CA SER A 200 10.70 2.48 -8.53
C SER A 200 9.73 2.41 -9.72
N ILE A 201 9.64 3.45 -10.55
CA ILE A 201 8.79 3.46 -11.76
C ILE A 201 9.27 2.38 -12.72
N TYR A 202 10.58 2.34 -12.99
CA TYR A 202 11.18 1.33 -13.85
C TYR A 202 10.97 -0.09 -13.30
N TYR A 203 11.31 -0.31 -12.02
CA TYR A 203 11.17 -1.61 -11.35
C TYR A 203 9.72 -2.11 -11.35
N GLN A 204 8.76 -1.24 -11.04
CA GLN A 204 7.33 -1.58 -11.07
C GLN A 204 6.83 -1.88 -12.48
N SER A 205 7.33 -1.17 -13.50
CA SER A 205 6.98 -1.47 -14.89
C SER A 205 7.46 -2.85 -15.32
N GLN A 206 8.66 -3.25 -14.90
CA GLN A 206 9.22 -4.56 -15.23
C GLN A 206 8.47 -5.69 -14.51
N ILE A 207 8.24 -5.53 -13.20
CA ILE A 207 7.57 -6.54 -12.38
C ILE A 207 6.13 -6.80 -12.80
N LYS A 208 5.46 -5.80 -13.36
CA LYS A 208 4.04 -5.93 -13.73
C LYS A 208 3.85 -6.27 -15.20
N ALA A 209 4.89 -6.19 -16.04
CA ALA A 209 4.81 -6.48 -17.48
C ALA A 209 3.51 -5.96 -18.15
N TYR A 210 3.05 -4.76 -17.77
CA TYR A 210 1.73 -4.24 -18.17
C TYR A 210 1.50 -4.21 -19.68
N PRO A 211 2.48 -3.82 -20.52
CA PRO A 211 2.30 -3.84 -21.97
C PRO A 211 1.95 -5.24 -22.47
N THR A 212 2.69 -6.27 -22.02
CA THR A 212 2.42 -7.67 -22.36
C THR A 212 1.03 -8.09 -21.86
N LEU A 213 0.64 -7.69 -20.64
CA LEU A 213 -0.69 -7.99 -20.09
C LEU A 213 -1.80 -7.43 -20.97
N ILE A 214 -1.71 -6.15 -21.33
CA ILE A 214 -2.72 -5.51 -22.17
C ILE A 214 -2.71 -6.12 -23.58
N GLU A 215 -1.56 -6.39 -24.17
CA GLU A 215 -1.46 -7.01 -25.50
C GLU A 215 -2.12 -8.40 -25.50
N SER A 216 -1.77 -9.28 -24.56
CA SER A 216 -2.36 -10.62 -24.46
C SER A 216 -3.85 -10.57 -24.11
N LEU A 217 -4.27 -9.70 -23.19
CA LEU A 217 -5.70 -9.49 -22.91
C LEU A 217 -6.44 -8.98 -24.16
N THR A 218 -5.86 -8.07 -24.93
CA THR A 218 -6.49 -7.56 -26.14
C THR A 218 -6.63 -8.67 -27.17
N ASN A 219 -5.56 -9.42 -27.42
CA ASN A 219 -5.54 -10.50 -28.41
C ASN A 219 -6.47 -11.68 -28.03
N THR A 220 -6.51 -12.06 -26.76
CA THR A 220 -7.34 -13.18 -26.28
C THR A 220 -8.81 -12.78 -26.18
N PHE A 221 -9.13 -11.57 -25.71
CA PHE A 221 -10.51 -11.19 -25.40
C PHE A 221 -11.22 -10.48 -26.57
N GLN A 222 -10.50 -9.79 -27.47
CA GLN A 222 -11.12 -9.13 -28.64
C GLN A 222 -11.25 -10.03 -29.87
N ASN A 223 -10.59 -11.20 -29.90
CA ASN A 223 -10.82 -12.19 -30.95
C ASN A 223 -12.26 -12.69 -30.86
N THR A 224 -13.10 -12.20 -31.77
CA THR A 224 -14.56 -12.30 -31.69
C THR A 224 -15.09 -13.63 -32.23
N ASP A 225 -14.23 -14.43 -32.84
CA ASP A 225 -14.59 -15.70 -33.50
C ASP A 225 -14.78 -16.86 -32.51
N ASN A 226 -14.19 -16.78 -31.31
CA ASN A 226 -14.35 -17.78 -30.25
C ASN A 226 -15.13 -17.18 -29.08
N GLN A 227 -16.35 -17.67 -28.82
CA GLN A 227 -17.16 -17.30 -27.65
C GLN A 227 -16.84 -18.15 -26.40
N THR A 228 -15.67 -18.79 -26.38
CA THR A 228 -15.24 -19.65 -25.28
C THR A 228 -15.10 -18.85 -23.98
N PRO A 229 -15.53 -19.42 -22.84
CA PRO A 229 -15.34 -18.79 -21.54
C PRO A 229 -13.85 -18.80 -21.17
N ILE A 230 -13.42 -17.78 -20.43
CA ILE A 230 -12.03 -17.59 -20.03
C ILE A 230 -11.97 -17.55 -18.51
N LEU A 231 -11.34 -18.57 -17.91
CA LEU A 231 -11.06 -18.63 -16.48
C LEU A 231 -9.82 -17.80 -16.17
N THR A 232 -9.89 -16.92 -15.16
CA THR A 232 -8.78 -16.05 -14.79
C THR A 232 -8.69 -15.78 -13.28
N ASN A 233 -7.53 -15.27 -12.85
CA ASN A 233 -7.30 -14.68 -11.54
C ASN A 233 -8.41 -13.69 -11.13
N ASN A 234 -8.71 -13.65 -9.84
CA ASN A 234 -9.79 -12.83 -9.30
C ASN A 234 -9.54 -11.33 -9.50
N PHE A 235 -8.28 -10.90 -9.37
CA PHE A 235 -7.87 -9.52 -9.68
C PHE A 235 -8.30 -9.06 -11.10
N LEU A 236 -8.10 -9.90 -12.13
CA LEU A 236 -8.48 -9.58 -13.50
C LEU A 236 -10.00 -9.59 -13.68
N TYR A 237 -10.67 -10.56 -13.05
CA TYR A 237 -12.13 -10.60 -13.04
C TYR A 237 -12.75 -9.34 -12.43
N PHE A 238 -12.26 -8.86 -11.28
CA PHE A 238 -12.71 -7.60 -10.67
C PHE A 238 -12.42 -6.38 -11.54
N SER A 239 -11.32 -6.41 -12.29
CA SER A 239 -10.88 -5.28 -13.11
C SER A 239 -11.57 -5.23 -14.49
N ARG A 240 -12.41 -6.20 -14.85
CA ARG A 240 -12.98 -6.34 -16.21
C ARG A 240 -13.73 -5.11 -16.72
N GLU A 241 -14.45 -4.40 -15.85
CA GLU A 241 -15.22 -3.19 -16.23
C GLU A 241 -14.31 -2.01 -16.58
N VAL A 242 -13.13 -1.97 -15.96
CA VAL A 242 -12.10 -0.96 -16.21
C VAL A 242 -11.24 -1.34 -17.41
N LEU A 243 -10.91 -2.63 -17.56
CA LEU A 243 -10.08 -3.14 -18.65
C LEU A 243 -10.83 -3.13 -20.00
N PHE A 244 -12.13 -3.41 -19.99
CA PHE A 244 -12.96 -3.50 -21.19
C PHE A 244 -14.19 -2.58 -21.06
N PRO A 245 -14.00 -1.25 -21.05
CA PRO A 245 -15.11 -0.32 -20.92
C PRO A 245 -16.02 -0.45 -22.15
N ARG A 246 -17.31 -0.71 -21.90
CA ARG A 246 -18.38 -0.85 -22.92
C ARG A 246 -18.44 -2.19 -23.69
N ASP A 247 -17.55 -3.14 -23.42
CA ASP A 247 -17.64 -4.48 -24.01
C ASP A 247 -18.26 -5.49 -23.03
N SER A 248 -19.59 -5.47 -22.97
CA SER A 248 -20.35 -6.37 -22.08
C SER A 248 -20.22 -7.85 -22.45
N THR A 249 -19.83 -8.16 -23.69
CA THR A 249 -19.66 -9.53 -24.17
C THR A 249 -18.36 -10.11 -23.61
N SER A 250 -17.25 -9.39 -23.79
CA SER A 250 -15.95 -9.80 -23.24
C SER A 250 -15.98 -9.87 -21.72
N GLN A 251 -16.66 -8.93 -21.05
CA GLN A 251 -16.83 -8.95 -19.59
C GLN A 251 -17.54 -10.22 -19.08
N LYS A 252 -18.54 -10.73 -19.81
CA LYS A 252 -19.28 -11.94 -19.41
C LYS A 252 -18.51 -13.23 -19.66
N ARG A 253 -17.56 -13.23 -20.61
CA ARG A 253 -16.68 -14.37 -20.88
C ARG A 253 -15.67 -14.61 -19.76
N ILE A 254 -15.34 -13.56 -18.99
CA ILE A 254 -14.36 -13.63 -17.90
C ILE A 254 -15.00 -14.26 -16.67
N LEU A 255 -14.46 -15.39 -16.22
CA LEU A 255 -14.94 -16.11 -15.05
C LEU A 255 -13.81 -16.24 -14.02
N PRO A 256 -14.10 -16.03 -12.71
CA PRO A 256 -13.07 -16.07 -11.68
C PRO A 256 -12.78 -17.51 -11.24
N ILE A 257 -11.50 -17.84 -11.10
CA ILE A 257 -11.06 -19.16 -10.60
C ILE A 257 -11.44 -19.41 -9.14
N GLU A 258 -11.60 -18.38 -8.30
CA GLU A 258 -12.05 -18.50 -6.90
C GLU A 258 -13.40 -19.22 -6.78
N LYS A 259 -14.26 -19.08 -7.81
CA LYS A 259 -15.61 -19.68 -7.82
C LYS A 259 -15.66 -21.03 -8.52
N LEU A 260 -14.51 -21.71 -8.70
CA LEU A 260 -14.41 -22.94 -9.46
C LEU A 260 -15.49 -23.96 -9.10
N ASP A 261 -15.72 -24.23 -7.81
CA ASP A 261 -16.73 -25.20 -7.34
C ASP A 261 -18.14 -24.93 -7.88
N SER A 262 -18.52 -23.66 -8.01
CA SER A 262 -19.82 -23.25 -8.58
C SER A 262 -19.84 -23.29 -10.11
N LEU A 263 -18.67 -23.22 -10.74
CA LEU A 263 -18.51 -23.21 -12.19
C LEU A 263 -18.41 -24.63 -12.79
N ARG A 264 -17.91 -25.63 -12.03
CA ARG A 264 -17.76 -27.02 -12.48
C ARG A 264 -18.99 -27.61 -13.19
N PRO A 265 -20.24 -27.44 -12.69
CA PRO A 265 -21.42 -28.03 -13.32
C PRO A 265 -21.80 -27.39 -14.67
N HIS A 266 -21.27 -26.18 -14.94
CA HIS A 266 -21.67 -25.34 -16.06
C HIS A 266 -20.49 -24.97 -16.97
N LEU A 267 -19.33 -25.57 -16.75
CA LEU A 267 -18.15 -25.33 -17.57
C LEU A 267 -18.38 -25.89 -18.98
N ALA A 268 -18.05 -25.09 -19.99
CA ALA A 268 -18.15 -25.50 -21.39
C ALA A 268 -17.16 -26.63 -21.71
N ASP A 269 -17.45 -27.39 -22.77
CA ASP A 269 -16.58 -28.49 -23.22
C ASP A 269 -15.24 -27.99 -23.79
N GLN A 270 -15.16 -26.70 -24.15
CA GLN A 270 -13.92 -26.01 -24.51
C GLN A 270 -13.88 -24.64 -23.81
N PHE A 271 -12.74 -24.33 -23.20
CA PHE A 271 -12.51 -23.04 -22.54
C PHE A 271 -11.02 -22.71 -22.49
N GLU A 272 -10.74 -21.45 -22.17
CA GLU A 272 -9.38 -20.96 -22.01
C GLU A 272 -9.12 -20.59 -20.56
N VAL A 273 -7.86 -20.69 -20.15
CA VAL A 273 -7.36 -20.32 -18.83
C VAL A 273 -6.30 -19.25 -19.04
N PHE A 274 -6.55 -18.06 -18.50
CA PHE A 274 -5.64 -16.92 -18.51
C PHE A 274 -5.16 -16.65 -17.09
N ILE A 275 -3.92 -17.03 -16.78
CA ILE A 275 -3.31 -16.75 -15.47
C ILE A 275 -2.26 -15.65 -15.62
N TYR A 276 -2.38 -14.63 -14.79
CA TYR A 276 -1.41 -13.53 -14.69
C TYR A 276 -0.56 -13.72 -13.42
N GLU A 277 0.63 -14.31 -13.60
CA GLU A 277 1.54 -14.76 -12.53
C GLU A 277 1.99 -13.66 -11.56
N TYR A 278 1.77 -12.38 -11.88
CA TYR A 278 1.93 -11.28 -10.92
C TYR A 278 1.07 -11.44 -9.66
N TYR A 279 0.02 -12.28 -9.68
CA TYR A 279 -0.72 -12.66 -8.47
C TYR A 279 0.23 -13.19 -7.37
N ARG A 280 1.33 -13.87 -7.71
CA ARG A 280 2.31 -14.37 -6.72
C ARG A 280 2.95 -13.24 -5.91
N HIS A 281 3.04 -12.05 -6.49
CA HIS A 281 3.56 -10.86 -5.83
C HIS A 281 2.46 -10.01 -5.18
N ALA A 282 1.32 -9.81 -5.85
CA ALA A 282 0.27 -8.90 -5.39
C ALA A 282 -0.82 -9.56 -4.53
N TYR A 283 -1.15 -10.82 -4.83
CA TYR A 283 -2.22 -11.60 -4.21
C TYR A 283 -1.81 -13.06 -3.98
N PRO A 284 -0.82 -13.36 -3.11
CA PRO A 284 -0.30 -14.72 -2.94
C PRO A 284 -1.36 -15.74 -2.51
N LYS A 285 -2.48 -15.28 -1.92
CA LYS A 285 -3.61 -16.12 -1.52
C LYS A 285 -4.29 -16.81 -2.71
N GLU A 286 -4.25 -16.21 -3.91
CA GLU A 286 -4.81 -16.81 -5.12
C GLU A 286 -4.03 -18.08 -5.55
N GLN A 287 -2.86 -18.36 -4.97
CA GLN A 287 -2.12 -19.60 -5.23
C GLN A 287 -2.95 -20.85 -4.92
N VAL A 288 -3.77 -20.81 -3.86
CA VAL A 288 -4.65 -21.94 -3.48
C VAL A 288 -5.70 -22.19 -4.57
N ASP A 289 -6.26 -21.12 -5.13
CA ASP A 289 -7.27 -21.20 -6.19
C ASP A 289 -6.66 -21.74 -7.50
N VAL A 290 -5.43 -21.33 -7.81
CA VAL A 290 -4.68 -21.84 -8.97
C VAL A 290 -4.39 -23.34 -8.80
N GLU A 291 -3.89 -23.76 -7.64
CA GLU A 291 -3.62 -25.18 -7.37
C GLU A 291 -4.88 -26.05 -7.45
N ALA A 292 -6.01 -25.56 -6.91
CA ALA A 292 -7.29 -26.24 -7.01
C ALA A 292 -7.78 -26.35 -8.47
N LEU A 293 -7.52 -25.33 -9.29
CA LEU A 293 -7.81 -25.37 -10.72
C LEU A 293 -6.95 -26.41 -11.44
N GLU A 294 -5.63 -26.45 -11.20
CA GLU A 294 -4.72 -27.41 -11.85
C GLU A 294 -5.17 -28.86 -11.61
N LEU A 295 -5.44 -29.22 -10.35
CA LEU A 295 -5.91 -30.56 -9.99
C LEU A 295 -7.21 -30.93 -10.71
N TYR A 296 -8.11 -29.96 -10.90
CA TYR A 296 -9.37 -30.18 -11.61
C TYR A 296 -9.16 -30.35 -13.11
N LEU A 297 -8.28 -29.54 -13.72
CA LEU A 297 -7.95 -29.59 -15.14
C LEU A 297 -7.32 -30.94 -15.51
N GLU A 298 -6.31 -31.37 -14.75
CA GLU A 298 -5.63 -32.66 -14.98
C GLU A 298 -6.59 -33.85 -14.96
N ALA A 299 -7.58 -33.83 -14.06
CA ALA A 299 -8.55 -34.90 -13.90
C ALA A 299 -9.62 -34.95 -15.01
N ASN A 300 -10.02 -33.81 -15.60
CA ASN A 300 -11.24 -33.72 -16.41
C ASN A 300 -11.06 -33.20 -17.85
N PHE A 301 -9.90 -32.62 -18.18
CA PHE A 301 -9.67 -31.96 -19.47
C PHE A 301 -8.31 -32.32 -20.06
N ASP A 302 -8.21 -32.28 -21.38
CA ASP A 302 -6.98 -32.40 -22.14
C ASP A 302 -6.50 -31.01 -22.59
N LEU A 303 -5.19 -30.77 -22.46
CA LEU A 303 -4.53 -29.55 -22.89
C LEU A 303 -4.36 -29.57 -24.41
N VAL A 304 -4.92 -28.55 -25.08
CA VAL A 304 -4.84 -28.41 -26.55
C VAL A 304 -3.69 -27.48 -26.94
N GLU A 305 -3.58 -26.35 -26.24
CA GLU A 305 -2.58 -25.33 -26.54
C GLU A 305 -2.11 -24.66 -25.25
N GLU A 306 -0.83 -24.33 -25.19
CA GLU A 306 -0.20 -23.62 -24.09
C GLU A 306 0.73 -22.55 -24.63
N SER A 307 0.59 -21.33 -24.12
CA SER A 307 1.45 -20.21 -24.44
C SER A 307 1.83 -19.47 -23.16
N LYS A 308 3.13 -19.27 -22.96
CA LYS A 308 3.67 -18.52 -21.84
C LYS A 308 4.52 -17.36 -22.34
N LYS A 309 4.09 -16.13 -22.03
CA LYS A 309 4.81 -14.89 -22.40
C LYS A 309 4.93 -14.01 -21.16
N ASP A 310 6.15 -13.77 -20.71
CA ASP A 310 6.46 -13.05 -19.47
C ASP A 310 5.70 -13.64 -18.26
N LEU A 311 4.79 -12.85 -17.69
CA LEU A 311 3.97 -13.20 -16.51
C LEU A 311 2.60 -13.76 -16.89
N ILE A 312 2.38 -14.07 -18.15
CA ILE A 312 1.08 -14.49 -18.67
C ILE A 312 1.18 -15.93 -19.09
N TRP A 313 0.23 -16.72 -18.60
CA TRP A 313 0.10 -18.11 -18.91
C TRP A 313 -1.29 -18.36 -19.47
N LEU A 314 -1.36 -18.57 -20.78
CA LEU A 314 -2.57 -18.84 -21.53
C LEU A 314 -2.61 -20.32 -21.89
N ARG A 315 -3.72 -20.99 -21.61
CA ARG A 315 -3.92 -22.41 -21.93
C ARG A 315 -5.33 -22.66 -22.44
N SER A 316 -5.45 -23.57 -23.40
CA SER A 316 -6.73 -23.97 -23.98
C SER A 316 -7.01 -25.42 -23.66
N PHE A 317 -8.20 -25.72 -23.17
CA PHE A 317 -8.60 -27.04 -22.70
C PHE A 317 -9.84 -27.54 -23.43
N VAL A 318 -9.91 -28.85 -23.67
CA VAL A 318 -11.08 -29.56 -24.19
C VAL A 318 -11.41 -30.73 -23.26
N ARG A 319 -12.70 -31.00 -23.05
CA ARG A 319 -13.17 -32.04 -22.14
C ARG A 319 -12.74 -33.43 -22.61
N LYS A 320 -12.31 -34.27 -21.66
CA LYS A 320 -11.97 -35.69 -21.89
C LYS A 320 -13.17 -36.54 -22.26
#